data_AF-A0A359MU63-F1
#
_entry.id   AF-A0A359MU63-F1
#
_cell.length_a   1.000
_cell.length_b   1.000
_cell.length_c   1.000
_cell.angle_alpha   90.00
_cell.angle_beta   90.00
_cell.angle_gamma   90.00
#
_symmetry.space_group_name_H-M   'P 1'
#
loop_
_entity.id
_entity.type
_entity.pdbx_description
1 polymer ?
#
loop_
_entity_poly.entity_id
_entity_poly.type
_entity_poly.pdbx_seq_one_letter_code
_entity_poly.pdbx_strand_id
1 'polypeptide(L)' 'MINIATHGGSLYSVNLTYEQMSHIMDDGFIKDHNFIEFEFTDGSRGSVKKDCIEFFWEREEEQEEET' A
#
# COMPACT_ATOMS: atom_id res chain seq x y z
N MET A 1 6.90 -4.55 -4.35
CA MET A 1 6.17 -4.19 -3.10
C MET A 1 5.53 -2.82 -3.25
N ILE A 2 4.46 -2.52 -2.53
CA ILE A 2 3.76 -1.22 -2.66
C ILE A 2 4.13 -0.30 -1.50
N ASN A 3 4.35 0.98 -1.82
CA ASN A 3 4.39 2.05 -0.85
C ASN A 3 3.16 2.94 -1.04
N ILE A 4 2.68 3.51 0.06
CA ILE A 4 1.45 4.32 0.09
C ILE A 4 1.78 5.67 0.74
N ALA A 5 1.51 6.76 0.04
CA ALA A 5 1.55 8.10 0.59
C ALA A 5 0.18 8.50 1.14
N THR A 6 0.18 9.08 2.33
CA THR A 6 -1.02 9.53 3.04
C THR A 6 -0.88 10.97 3.51
N HIS A 7 -2.01 11.59 3.89
CA HIS A 7 -2.07 12.95 4.46
C HIS A 7 -1.26 13.17 5.76
N GLY A 8 -0.54 12.17 6.28
CA GLY A 8 0.29 12.28 7.48
C GLY A 8 1.63 11.56 7.41
N GLY A 9 2.01 11.01 6.26
CA GLY A 9 3.25 10.25 6.10
C GLY A 9 3.13 9.11 5.09
N SER A 10 4.11 8.22 5.11
CA SER A 10 4.22 7.13 4.15
C SER A 10 4.26 5.78 4.84
N LEU A 11 3.56 4.81 4.25
CA LEU A 11 3.62 3.40 4.61
C LEU A 11 4.50 2.70 3.59
N TYR A 12 5.54 2.02 4.06
CA TYR A 12 6.52 1.34 3.21
C TYR A 12 6.36 -0.17 3.27
N SER A 13 6.73 -0.84 2.19
CA SER A 13 6.80 -2.30 2.13
C SER A 13 5.47 -2.99 2.43
N VAL A 14 4.38 -2.45 1.88
CA VAL A 14 3.06 -3.08 1.94
C VAL A 14 3.03 -4.27 0.98
N ASN A 15 2.61 -5.42 1.51
CA ASN A 15 2.48 -6.69 0.78
C ASN A 15 1.17 -6.72 -0.01
N LEU A 16 1.10 -5.85 -1.01
CA LEU A 16 0.06 -5.82 -2.04
C LEU A 16 0.74 -5.77 -3.41
N THR A 17 0.04 -6.25 -4.43
CA THR A 17 0.44 -6.02 -5.82
C THR A 17 -0.05 -4.65 -6.30
N TYR A 18 0.59 -4.11 -7.34
CA TYR A 18 0.13 -2.87 -7.97
C TYR A 18 -1.31 -3.00 -8.50
N GLU A 19 -1.63 -4.15 -9.11
CA GLU A 19 -2.98 -4.44 -9.62
C GLU A 19 -4.02 -4.42 -8.50
N GLN A 20 -3.75 -5.09 -7.36
CA GLN A 20 -4.63 -5.07 -6.19
C GLN A 20 -4.88 -3.64 -5.69
N MET A 21 -3.81 -2.84 -5.59
CA MET A 21 -3.92 -1.46 -5.13
C MET A 21 -4.70 -0.59 -6.12
N SER A 22 -4.49 -0.78 -7.42
CA SER A 22 -5.26 -0.09 -8.47
C SER A 22 -6.75 -0.41 -8.39
N HIS A 23 -7.12 -1.66 -8.13
CA HIS A 23 -8.53 -2.05 -7.94
C HIS A 23 -9.14 -1.50 -6.66
N ILE A 24 -8.37 -1.39 -5.58
CA ILE A 24 -8.80 -0.78 -4.31
C ILE A 24 -9.11 0.71 -4.48
N MET A 25 -8.27 1.41 -5.26
CA MET A 25 -8.43 2.83 -5.52
C MET A 25 -9.56 3.13 -6.52
N ASP A 26 -9.98 2.16 -7.32
CA ASP A 26 -11.15 2.28 -8.18
C ASP A 26 -12.45 2.40 -7.32
N ASP A 27 -13.31 3.36 -7.66
CA ASP A 27 -14.45 3.78 -6.83
C ASP A 27 -15.60 2.77 -6.77
N GLY A 28 -15.51 1.69 -7.55
CA GLY A 28 -16.49 0.62 -7.56
C GLY A 28 -16.37 -0.41 -6.43
N PHE A 29 -15.21 -0.49 -5.74
CA PHE A 29 -14.90 -1.63 -4.86
C PHE A 29 -14.93 -1.29 -3.35
N ILE A 30 -14.28 -0.19 -2.95
CA ILE A 30 -14.20 0.24 -1.54
C ILE A 30 -14.67 1.70 -1.44
N LYS A 31 -15.58 1.96 -0.50
CA LYS A 31 -16.04 3.33 -0.18
C LYS A 31 -14.91 4.11 0.49
N ASP A 32 -14.80 5.39 0.16
CA ASP A 32 -13.77 6.33 0.64
C ASP A 32 -13.55 6.32 2.17
N HIS A 33 -14.61 6.10 2.93
CA HIS A 33 -14.53 6.12 4.39
C HIS A 33 -14.20 4.77 5.05
N ASN A 34 -13.97 3.73 4.26
CA ASN A 34 -13.58 2.42 4.76
C ASN A 34 -12.06 2.30 4.93
N PHE A 35 -11.66 1.45 5.87
CA PHE A 35 -10.28 1.04 6.04
C PHE A 35 -9.94 -0.10 5.07
N ILE A 36 -8.75 0.00 4.49
CA ILE A 36 -8.08 -1.05 3.72
C ILE A 36 -7.09 -1.69 4.68
N GLU A 37 -7.29 -2.98 4.99
CA GLU A 37 -6.33 -3.77 5.76
C GLU A 37 -5.29 -4.39 4.84
N PHE A 38 -4.06 -4.49 5.32
CA PHE A 38 -2.95 -5.10 4.59
C PHE A 38 -1.90 -5.67 5.56
N GLU A 39 -1.02 -6.50 5.00
CA GLU A 39 0.18 -6.99 5.68
C GLU A 39 1.40 -6.24 5.15
N PHE A 40 2.41 -6.04 5.99
CA PHE A 40 3.73 -5.57 5.58
C PHE A 40 4.62 -6.76 5.22
N THR A 41 5.72 -6.55 4.51
CA THR A 41 6.65 -7.65 4.15
C THR A 41 7.32 -8.31 5.36
N ASP A 42 7.32 -7.66 6.53
CA ASP A 42 7.80 -8.23 7.80
C ASP A 42 6.76 -9.10 8.53
N GLY A 43 5.57 -9.27 7.94
CA GLY A 43 4.45 -10.04 8.52
C GLY A 43 3.61 -9.26 9.54
N SER A 44 3.95 -8.01 9.85
CA SER A 44 3.10 -7.15 10.68
C SER A 44 1.85 -6.72 9.89
N ARG A 45 0.78 -6.32 10.60
CA ARG A 45 -0.50 -5.91 9.99
C ARG A 45 -0.74 -4.43 10.18
N GLY A 46 -1.28 -3.79 9.14
CA GLY A 46 -1.65 -2.38 9.14
C GLY A 46 -3.00 -2.14 8.48
N SER A 47 -3.51 -0.92 8.63
CA SER A 47 -4.65 -0.46 7.87
C SER A 47 -4.57 1.03 7.59
N VAL A 48 -5.20 1.45 6.50
CA VAL A 48 -5.26 2.85 6.07
C VAL A 48 -6.67 3.16 5.60
N LYS A 49 -7.15 4.37 5.86
CA LYS A 49 -8.44 4.82 5.34
C LYS A 49 -8.29 5.22 3.86
N LYS A 50 -9.20 4.76 2.99
CA LYS A 50 -9.08 5.00 1.53
C LYS A 50 -8.95 6.49 1.20
N ASP A 51 -9.78 7.33 1.80
CA ASP A 51 -9.74 8.79 1.59
C ASP A 51 -8.48 9.50 2.08
N CYS A 52 -7.63 8.81 2.85
CA CYS A 52 -6.36 9.36 3.30
C CYS A 52 -5.21 9.07 2.34
N ILE A 53 -5.40 8.20 1.34
CA ILE A 53 -4.38 7.81 0.36
C ILE A 53 -4.30 8.89 -0.74
N GLU A 54 -3.12 9.48 -0.89
CA GLU A 54 -2.86 10.50 -1.92
C GLU A 54 -2.36 9.86 -3.22
N PHE A 55 -1.43 8.90 -3.11
CA PHE A 55 -0.93 8.09 -4.23
C PHE A 55 -0.23 6.83 -3.70
N PHE A 56 0.03 5.88 -4.60
CA PHE A 56 0.80 4.68 -4.32
C PHE A 56 1.81 4.42 -5.44
N TRP A 57 2.89 3.70 -5.14
CA TRP A 57 3.88 3.32 -6.13
C TRP A 57 4.49 1.96 -5.81
N GLU A 58 4.94 1.28 -6.86
CA GLU A 58 5.72 0.05 -6.72
C GLU A 58 7.20 0.40 -6.50
N ARG A 59 7.82 -0.29 -5.56
CA ARG A 59 9.27 -0.30 -5.36
C ARG A 59 9.80 -1.68 -5.73
N GLU A 60 10.85 -1.70 -6.55
CA GLU A 60 11.65 -2.89 -6.81
C GLU A 60 12.44 -3.25 -5.53
N GLU A 61 12.52 -4.53 -5.22
CA GLU A 61 13.48 -4.99 -4.21
C GLU A 61 14.89 -4.70 -4.75
N GLU A 62 15.61 -3.82 -4.07
CA GLU A 62 17.06 -3.77 -4.24
C GLU A 62 17.57 -5.15 -3.83
N GLN A 63 18.00 -5.95 -4.81
CA GLN A 63 18.78 -7.16 -4.51
C GLN A 63 20.04 -6.66 -3.83
N GLU A 64 20.17 -6.87 -2.52
CA GLU A 64 21.45 -6.78 -1.86
C GLU A 64 22.35 -7.83 -2.53
N GLU A 65 23.23 -7.41 -3.44
CA GLU A 65 24.34 -8.24 -3.89
C GLU A 65 25.21 -8.51 -2.65
N GLU A 66 25.09 -9.71 -2.08
CA GLU A 66 26.04 -10.22 -1.10
C GLU A 66 27.43 -10.32 -1.78
N THR A 67 28.24 -9.26 -1.64
CA THR A 67 29.68 -9.26 -1.98
C THR A 67 30.54 -9.74 -0.84
#